data_AF-A0A7V9HLJ9-F1
#
_entry.id   AF-A0A7V9HLJ9-F1
#
_cell.length_a   1.000
_cell.length_b   1.000
_cell.length_c   1.000
_cell.angle_alpha   90.00
_cell.angle_beta   90.00
_cell.angle_gamma   90.00
#
_symmetry.space_group_name_H-M   'P 1'
#
loop_
_entity.id
_entity.type
_entity.pdbx_description
1 polymer ?
#
loop_
_entity_poly.entity_id
_entity_poly.type
_entity_poly.pdbx_seq_one_letter_code
_entity_poly.pdbx_strand_id
1 'polypeptide(L)'
;AQIEAAVRAVKGPPVGDRHVGTGGFTGGYGREDAAEHLAWANENILLSVQVETKSGIDSIDDIVSIAGLDMVQSGRGDLSYEYGVPGQQYHPTVLAAEEKMIKAGLDAGKLVSVQYYPIKDASQIPMLRGMIDRGVHALNLGIDLDVIDVYRRLLRDLVA
;
A
#
# COMPACT_ATOMS: atom_id res chain seq x y z
N ALA A 1 -5.56 -6.83 -16.40
CA ALA A 1 -4.88 -5.88 -17.30
C ALA A 1 -3.86 -4.96 -16.58
N GLN A 2 -4.29 -3.94 -15.81
CA GLN A 2 -3.33 -2.99 -15.19
C GLN A 2 -2.35 -3.67 -14.22
N ILE A 3 -2.85 -4.55 -13.35
CA ILE A 3 -2.04 -5.25 -12.36
C ILE A 3 -1.08 -6.25 -13.04
N GLU A 4 -1.53 -6.99 -14.05
CA GLU A 4 -0.68 -7.90 -14.82
C GLU A 4 0.44 -7.14 -15.55
N ALA A 5 0.15 -5.95 -16.09
CA ALA A 5 1.17 -5.09 -16.68
C ALA A 5 2.19 -4.63 -15.62
N ALA A 6 1.74 -4.30 -14.40
CA ALA A 6 2.64 -3.97 -13.30
C ALA A 6 3.52 -5.17 -12.89
N VAL A 7 2.97 -6.38 -12.79
CA VAL A 7 3.73 -7.62 -12.53
C VAL A 7 4.82 -7.81 -13.58
N ARG A 8 4.46 -7.70 -14.87
CA ARG A 8 5.42 -7.82 -15.97
C ARG A 8 6.50 -6.74 -15.94
N ALA A 9 6.16 -5.53 -15.52
CA ALA A 9 7.13 -4.43 -15.43
C ALA A 9 8.15 -4.60 -14.30
N VAL A 10 7.80 -5.31 -13.22
CA VAL A 10 8.68 -5.45 -12.05
C VAL A 10 9.42 -6.79 -11.98
N LYS A 11 8.86 -7.85 -12.56
CA LYS A 11 9.51 -9.17 -12.64
C LYS A 11 10.28 -9.31 -13.95
N GLY A 12 11.41 -10.01 -13.93
CA GLY A 12 12.18 -10.33 -15.13
C GLY A 12 11.82 -11.70 -15.72
N PRO A 13 12.45 -12.08 -16.84
CA PRO A 13 12.12 -13.32 -17.55
C PRO A 13 12.27 -14.57 -16.67
N PRO A 14 11.42 -15.60 -16.84
CA PRO A 14 10.29 -15.68 -17.78
C PRO A 14 8.97 -15.08 -17.25
N VAL A 15 8.94 -14.54 -16.03
CA VAL A 15 7.72 -14.07 -15.36
C VAL A 15 7.25 -12.71 -15.89
N GLY A 16 8.20 -11.83 -16.22
CA GLY A 16 7.93 -10.52 -16.78
C GLY A 16 9.01 -10.05 -17.75
N ASP A 17 9.04 -8.75 -18.03
CA ASP A 17 9.89 -8.15 -19.06
C ASP A 17 11.01 -7.26 -18.48
N ARG A 18 11.14 -7.20 -17.14
CA ARG A 18 12.18 -6.39 -16.51
C ARG A 18 13.57 -6.97 -16.82
N HIS A 19 14.38 -6.17 -17.51
CA HIS A 19 15.79 -6.48 -17.68
C HIS A 19 16.57 -6.14 -16.41
N VAL A 20 17.58 -6.96 -16.10
CA VAL A 20 18.48 -6.72 -14.98
C VAL A 20 19.75 -6.03 -15.46
N GLY A 21 20.08 -4.91 -14.82
CA GLY A 21 21.37 -4.24 -14.98
C GLY A 21 22.16 -4.33 -13.69
N THR A 22 23.32 -4.99 -13.71
CA THR A 22 24.16 -5.16 -12.52
C THR A 22 25.12 -4.00 -12.28
N GLY A 23 25.39 -3.15 -13.28
CA GLY A 23 26.36 -2.05 -13.17
C GLY A 23 25.99 -0.93 -12.19
N GLY A 24 24.75 -0.89 -11.71
CA GLY A 24 24.27 0.11 -10.75
C GLY A 24 24.34 -0.35 -9.29
N PHE A 25 23.81 0.50 -8.40
CA PHE A 25 23.72 0.20 -6.96
C PHE A 25 23.00 -1.13 -6.68
N THR A 26 21.93 -1.42 -7.43
CA THR A 26 21.10 -2.62 -7.19
C THR A 26 21.83 -3.93 -7.46
N GLY A 27 22.80 -3.96 -8.39
CA GLY A 27 23.60 -5.17 -8.67
C GLY A 27 25.04 -5.09 -8.15
N GLY A 28 25.23 -4.37 -7.04
CA GLY A 28 26.52 -4.29 -6.38
C GLY A 28 27.62 -3.61 -7.20
N TYR A 29 27.28 -2.68 -8.10
CA TYR A 29 28.22 -2.00 -9.00
C TYR A 29 29.00 -2.96 -9.92
N GLY A 30 28.29 -3.95 -10.47
CA GLY A 30 28.84 -4.96 -11.38
C GLY A 30 29.55 -6.11 -10.67
N ARG A 31 29.40 -6.24 -9.35
CA ARG A 31 29.99 -7.33 -8.56
C ARG A 31 29.09 -8.56 -8.47
N GLU A 32 27.80 -8.40 -8.70
CA GLU A 32 26.83 -9.49 -8.66
C GLU A 32 26.71 -10.15 -10.04
N ASP A 33 26.53 -11.47 -10.03
CA ASP A 33 26.16 -12.20 -11.24
C ASP A 33 24.75 -11.80 -11.68
N ALA A 34 24.57 -11.61 -12.99
CA ALA A 34 23.31 -11.11 -13.54
C ALA A 34 22.16 -12.11 -13.40
N ALA A 35 22.43 -13.41 -13.53
CA ALA A 35 21.41 -14.45 -13.40
C ALA A 35 21.01 -14.65 -11.94
N GLU A 36 21.98 -14.67 -11.02
CA GLU A 36 21.72 -14.71 -9.58
C GLU A 36 20.94 -13.49 -9.11
N HIS A 37 21.34 -12.28 -9.53
CA HIS A 37 20.61 -11.06 -9.20
C HIS A 37 19.18 -11.08 -9.74
N LEU A 38 18.97 -11.57 -10.97
CA LEU A 38 17.63 -11.70 -11.55
C LEU A 38 16.74 -12.66 -10.76
N ALA A 39 17.26 -13.84 -10.41
CA ALA A 39 16.53 -14.82 -9.60
C ALA A 39 16.16 -14.21 -8.24
N TRP A 40 17.13 -13.59 -7.56
CA TRP A 40 16.91 -12.91 -6.30
C TRP A 40 15.86 -11.79 -6.42
N ALA A 41 15.96 -10.93 -7.45
CA ALA A 41 15.04 -9.83 -7.67
C ALA A 41 13.59 -10.33 -7.90
N ASN A 42 13.41 -11.41 -8.65
CA ASN A 42 12.08 -12.00 -8.87
C ASN A 42 11.42 -12.46 -7.58
N GLU A 43 12.20 -12.95 -6.61
CA GLU A 43 11.71 -13.40 -5.30
C GLU A 43 11.53 -12.26 -4.30
N ASN A 44 12.33 -11.18 -4.41
CA ASN A 44 12.44 -10.17 -3.36
C ASN A 44 11.82 -8.81 -3.70
N ILE A 45 11.45 -8.56 -4.96
CA ILE A 45 10.68 -7.36 -5.29
C ILE A 45 9.23 -7.56 -4.88
N LEU A 46 8.80 -6.75 -3.92
CA LEU A 46 7.41 -6.64 -3.47
C LEU A 46 6.63 -5.70 -4.40
N LEU A 47 5.57 -6.21 -5.03
CA LEU A 47 4.59 -5.43 -5.76
C LEU A 47 3.38 -5.11 -4.89
N SER A 48 3.21 -3.83 -4.58
CA SER A 48 2.03 -3.30 -3.91
C SER A 48 1.19 -2.48 -4.88
N VAL A 49 -0.13 -2.64 -4.81
CA VAL A 49 -1.07 -1.84 -5.61
C VAL A 49 -2.09 -1.16 -4.72
N GLN A 50 -2.40 0.09 -5.04
CA GLN A 50 -3.40 0.85 -4.33
C GLN A 50 -4.77 0.63 -4.98
N VAL A 51 -5.74 0.19 -4.17
CA VAL A 51 -7.12 -0.04 -4.62
C VAL A 51 -7.95 1.14 -4.11
N GLU A 52 -8.18 2.10 -5.00
CA GLU A 52 -8.75 3.39 -4.61
C GLU A 52 -9.87 3.91 -5.52
N THR A 53 -10.35 3.05 -6.41
CA THR A 53 -11.50 3.32 -7.28
C THR A 53 -12.67 2.40 -6.95
N LYS A 54 -13.89 2.84 -7.27
CA LYS A 54 -15.07 1.98 -7.10
C LYS A 54 -14.94 0.68 -7.92
N SER A 55 -14.48 0.78 -9.16
CA SER A 55 -14.25 -0.38 -10.04
C SER A 55 -13.18 -1.34 -9.50
N GLY A 56 -12.14 -0.82 -8.85
CA GLY A 56 -11.13 -1.63 -8.18
C GLY A 56 -11.70 -2.41 -7.00
N ILE A 57 -12.53 -1.77 -6.18
CA ILE A 57 -13.23 -2.45 -5.07
C ILE A 57 -14.24 -3.49 -5.58
N ASP A 58 -14.95 -3.19 -6.68
CA ASP A 58 -15.89 -4.13 -7.30
C ASP A 58 -15.16 -5.38 -7.83
N SER A 59 -13.95 -5.22 -8.36
CA SER A 59 -13.12 -6.28 -8.96
C SER A 59 -12.09 -6.87 -7.99
N ILE A 60 -12.23 -6.65 -6.68
CA ILE A 60 -11.16 -6.94 -5.73
C ILE A 60 -10.75 -8.41 -5.68
N ASP A 61 -11.71 -9.33 -5.77
CA ASP A 61 -11.45 -10.77 -5.74
C ASP A 61 -10.59 -11.21 -6.94
N ASP A 62 -10.85 -10.63 -8.12
CA ASP A 62 -10.03 -10.84 -9.31
C ASP A 62 -8.63 -10.26 -9.11
N ILE A 63 -8.51 -9.03 -8.57
CA ILE A 63 -7.22 -8.36 -8.33
C ILE A 63 -6.34 -9.19 -7.39
N VAL A 64 -6.88 -9.64 -6.25
CA VAL A 64 -6.10 -10.40 -5.26
C VAL A 64 -5.77 -11.82 -5.75
N SER A 65 -6.46 -12.33 -6.77
CA SER A 65 -6.10 -13.62 -7.38
C SER A 65 -4.86 -13.57 -8.29
N ILE A 66 -4.40 -12.39 -8.68
CA ILE A 66 -3.32 -12.23 -9.65
C ILE A 66 -1.99 -12.70 -9.05
N ALA A 67 -1.31 -13.59 -9.77
CA ALA A 67 0.01 -14.07 -9.43
C ALA A 67 1.06 -12.95 -9.58
N GLY A 68 1.99 -12.85 -8.64
CA GLY A 68 3.01 -11.81 -8.61
C GLY A 68 2.56 -10.46 -8.02
N LEU A 69 1.28 -10.32 -7.64
CA LEU A 69 0.84 -9.26 -6.74
C LEU A 69 1.07 -9.70 -5.29
N ASP A 70 1.76 -8.88 -4.49
CA ASP A 70 2.13 -9.25 -3.12
C ASP A 70 1.27 -8.52 -2.08
N MET A 71 0.95 -7.24 -2.32
CA MET A 71 0.23 -6.39 -1.37
C MET A 71 -0.89 -5.57 -2.01
N VAL A 72 -2.03 -5.46 -1.32
CA VAL A 72 -3.07 -4.47 -1.63
C VAL A 72 -3.07 -3.36 -0.58
N GLN A 73 -3.26 -2.13 -1.03
CA GLN A 73 -3.26 -0.94 -0.20
C GLN A 73 -4.56 -0.14 -0.34
N SER A 74 -5.10 0.33 0.78
CA SER A 74 -6.25 1.25 0.80
C SER A 74 -5.84 2.67 0.41
N GLY A 75 -6.61 3.30 -0.49
CA GLY A 75 -6.52 4.73 -0.80
C GLY A 75 -7.77 5.49 -0.38
N ARG A 76 -8.01 5.65 0.93
CA ARG A 76 -9.25 6.26 1.46
C ARG A 76 -9.55 7.67 0.94
N GLY A 77 -8.50 8.45 0.66
CA GLY A 77 -8.62 9.78 0.07
C GLY A 77 -9.37 9.74 -1.25
N ASP A 78 -8.86 8.98 -2.21
CA ASP A 78 -9.44 8.85 -3.54
C ASP A 78 -10.75 8.07 -3.55
N LEU A 79 -10.90 7.04 -2.70
CA LEU A 79 -12.19 6.36 -2.51
C LEU A 79 -13.29 7.33 -2.07
N SER A 80 -12.97 8.35 -1.26
CA SER A 80 -13.96 9.34 -0.84
C SER A 80 -14.53 10.14 -2.01
N TYR A 81 -13.72 10.44 -3.03
CA TYR A 81 -14.18 11.09 -4.26
C TYR A 81 -15.02 10.13 -5.11
N GLU A 82 -14.56 8.88 -5.25
CA GLU A 82 -15.22 7.84 -6.03
C GLU A 82 -16.61 7.47 -5.50
N TYR A 83 -16.80 7.56 -4.18
CA TYR A 83 -18.09 7.31 -3.52
C TYR A 83 -18.92 8.58 -3.29
N GLY A 84 -18.51 9.73 -3.83
CA GLY A 84 -19.29 10.97 -3.78
C GLY A 84 -19.31 11.66 -2.41
N VAL A 85 -18.33 11.37 -1.55
CA VAL A 85 -18.17 11.93 -0.21
C VAL A 85 -16.78 12.59 -0.06
N PRO A 86 -16.43 13.57 -0.91
CA PRO A 86 -15.07 14.07 -1.05
C PRO A 86 -14.48 14.56 0.27
N GLY A 87 -13.28 14.09 0.60
CA GLY A 87 -12.56 14.43 1.82
C GLY A 87 -13.06 13.70 3.08
N GLN A 88 -14.18 12.97 2.99
CA GLN A 88 -14.74 12.21 4.12
C GLN A 88 -14.19 10.78 4.14
N GLN A 89 -12.88 10.65 4.38
CA GLN A 89 -12.14 9.38 4.37
C GLN A 89 -12.66 8.33 5.38
N TYR A 90 -13.40 8.78 6.39
CA TYR A 90 -14.01 7.94 7.43
C TYR A 90 -15.52 7.78 7.26
N HIS A 91 -16.07 8.19 6.12
CA HIS A 91 -17.48 7.98 5.81
C HIS A 91 -17.80 6.47 5.79
N PRO A 92 -18.96 6.01 6.30
CA PRO A 92 -19.30 4.58 6.38
C PRO A 92 -19.12 3.83 5.05
N THR A 93 -19.45 4.46 3.92
CA THR A 93 -19.26 3.87 2.58
C THR A 93 -17.78 3.60 2.25
N VAL A 94 -16.88 4.53 2.60
CA VAL A 94 -15.43 4.37 2.36
C VAL A 94 -14.87 3.29 3.29
N LEU A 95 -15.29 3.28 4.55
CA LEU A 95 -14.90 2.24 5.51
C LEU A 95 -15.36 0.85 5.07
N ALA A 96 -16.58 0.72 4.54
CA ALA A 96 -17.11 -0.54 4.02
C ALA A 96 -16.35 -1.02 2.78
N ALA A 97 -15.95 -0.10 1.90
CA ALA A 97 -15.13 -0.42 0.73
C ALA A 97 -13.74 -0.91 1.14
N GLU A 98 -13.09 -0.23 2.07
CA GLU A 98 -11.81 -0.67 2.61
C GLU A 98 -11.93 -2.02 3.31
N GLU A 99 -12.98 -2.24 4.11
CA GLU A 99 -13.23 -3.51 4.79
C GLU A 99 -13.37 -4.68 3.80
N LYS A 100 -14.05 -4.46 2.67
CA LYS A 100 -14.14 -5.44 1.58
C LYS A 100 -12.74 -5.79 1.05
N MET A 101 -11.89 -4.78 0.86
CA MET A 101 -10.53 -4.96 0.36
C MET A 101 -9.61 -5.67 1.35
N ILE A 102 -9.67 -5.29 2.63
CA ILE A 102 -8.93 -5.97 3.71
C ILE A 102 -9.30 -7.45 3.72
N LYS A 103 -10.60 -7.77 3.74
CA LYS A 103 -11.06 -9.17 3.79
C LYS A 103 -10.57 -9.96 2.58
N ALA A 104 -10.77 -9.45 1.37
CA ALA A 104 -10.35 -10.13 0.14
C ALA A 104 -8.83 -10.35 0.10
N GLY A 105 -8.04 -9.34 0.49
CA GLY A 105 -6.58 -9.44 0.56
C GLY A 105 -6.11 -10.53 1.52
N LEU A 106 -6.64 -10.52 2.76
CA LEU A 106 -6.26 -11.49 3.78
C LEU A 106 -6.69 -12.92 3.41
N ASP A 107 -7.91 -13.09 2.90
CA ASP A 107 -8.42 -14.41 2.48
C ASP A 107 -7.60 -15.01 1.32
N ALA A 108 -7.10 -14.15 0.42
CA ALA A 108 -6.23 -14.55 -0.69
C ALA A 108 -4.75 -14.71 -0.29
N GLY A 109 -4.41 -14.53 0.98
CA GLY A 109 -3.03 -14.60 1.49
C GLY A 109 -2.13 -13.47 1.01
N LYS A 110 -2.70 -12.33 0.62
CA LYS A 110 -1.96 -11.12 0.27
C LYS A 110 -1.61 -10.31 1.51
N LEU A 111 -0.52 -9.57 1.42
CA LEU A 111 -0.24 -8.52 2.39
C LEU A 111 -1.29 -7.42 2.24
N VAL A 112 -1.62 -6.75 3.35
CA VAL A 112 -2.62 -5.69 3.38
C VAL A 112 -2.03 -4.46 4.06
N SER A 113 -2.16 -3.32 3.38
CA SER A 113 -1.77 -2.00 3.87
C SER A 113 -2.99 -1.08 3.95
N VAL A 114 -3.09 -0.32 5.02
CA VAL A 114 -4.17 0.66 5.22
C VAL A 114 -3.61 2.02 5.62
N GLN A 115 -4.31 3.06 5.20
CA GLN A 115 -3.90 4.44 5.47
C GLN A 115 -4.83 5.07 6.52
N TYR A 116 -4.25 5.42 7.65
CA TYR A 116 -4.90 6.17 8.74
C TYR A 116 -4.15 7.47 8.96
N TYR A 117 -4.39 8.43 8.06
CA TYR A 117 -3.75 9.74 8.08
C TYR A 117 -4.79 10.86 8.24
N PRO A 118 -4.50 11.91 9.04
CA PRO A 118 -3.47 11.93 10.08
C PRO A 118 -3.94 11.19 11.34
N ILE A 119 -3.01 10.57 12.07
CA ILE A 119 -3.24 10.22 13.48
C ILE A 119 -3.16 11.49 14.31
N LYS A 120 -4.26 11.82 15.00
CA LYS A 120 -4.41 13.06 15.76
C LYS A 120 -4.00 12.89 17.21
N ASP A 121 -4.38 11.78 17.83
CA ASP A 121 -4.12 11.52 19.25
C ASP A 121 -4.28 10.03 19.61
N ALA A 122 -4.03 9.72 20.88
CA ALA A 122 -4.03 8.36 21.42
C ALA A 122 -5.40 7.67 21.38
N SER A 123 -6.51 8.39 21.17
CA SER A 123 -7.85 7.80 21.06
C SER A 123 -8.00 6.86 19.86
N GLN A 124 -7.12 6.98 18.85
CA GLN A 124 -7.12 6.12 17.66
C GLN A 124 -6.35 4.80 17.86
N ILE A 125 -5.57 4.65 18.95
CA ILE A 125 -4.77 3.45 19.21
C ILE A 125 -5.59 2.16 19.25
N PRO A 126 -6.77 2.09 19.90
CA PRO A 126 -7.57 0.87 19.93
C PRO A 126 -7.98 0.40 18.53
N MET A 127 -8.35 1.32 17.64
CA MET A 127 -8.68 1.01 16.25
C MET A 127 -7.47 0.47 15.49
N LEU A 128 -6.30 1.12 15.64
CA LEU A 128 -5.06 0.66 14.98
C LEU A 128 -4.63 -0.72 15.47
N ARG A 129 -4.71 -0.98 16.78
CA ARG A 129 -4.48 -2.32 17.34
C ARG A 129 -5.45 -3.34 16.76
N GLY A 130 -6.73 -2.99 16.66
CA GLY A 130 -7.73 -3.84 16.03
C GLY A 130 -7.38 -4.21 14.58
N MET A 131 -6.70 -3.35 13.82
CA MET A 131 -6.22 -3.70 12.48
C MET A 131 -5.06 -4.70 12.52
N ILE A 132 -4.11 -4.51 13.44
CA ILE A 132 -2.99 -5.45 13.66
C ILE A 132 -3.52 -6.82 14.08
N ASP A 133 -4.44 -6.87 15.03
CA ASP A 133 -5.03 -8.11 15.55
C ASP A 133 -5.77 -8.91 14.47
N ARG A 134 -6.26 -8.22 13.43
CA ARG A 134 -6.91 -8.80 12.25
C ARG A 134 -5.95 -9.28 11.18
N GLY A 135 -4.64 -9.06 11.34
CA GLY A 135 -3.62 -9.46 10.37
C GLY A 135 -3.30 -8.42 9.30
N VAL A 136 -3.67 -7.14 9.48
CA VAL A 136 -3.19 -6.07 8.60
C VAL A 136 -1.68 -5.90 8.81
N HIS A 137 -0.92 -5.87 7.71
CA HIS A 137 0.53 -6.00 7.71
C HIS A 137 1.25 -4.66 7.78
N ALA A 138 0.67 -3.62 7.17
CA ALA A 138 1.26 -2.28 7.14
C ALA A 138 0.20 -1.22 7.49
N LEU A 139 0.57 -0.31 8.39
CA LEU A 139 -0.25 0.85 8.76
C LEU A 139 0.51 2.12 8.39
N ASN A 140 -0.03 2.90 7.45
CA ASN A 140 0.48 4.23 7.17
C ASN A 140 -0.24 5.23 8.10
N LEU A 141 0.50 5.79 9.07
CA LEU A 141 -0.05 6.64 10.14
C LEU A 141 0.08 8.14 9.86
N GLY A 142 0.69 8.50 8.74
CA GLY A 142 0.86 9.87 8.29
C GLY A 142 2.21 10.14 7.67
N ILE A 143 2.56 11.42 7.60
CA ILE A 143 3.74 11.91 6.90
C ILE A 143 4.62 12.75 7.83
N ASP A 144 5.85 13.00 7.40
CA ASP A 144 6.81 13.86 8.09
C ASP A 144 6.26 15.25 8.44
N LEU A 145 5.40 15.82 7.57
CA LEU A 145 4.73 17.09 7.82
C LEU A 145 3.83 17.07 9.07
N ASP A 146 3.24 15.93 9.46
CA ASP A 146 2.42 15.85 10.67
C ASP A 146 3.24 16.09 11.94
N VAL A 147 4.46 15.56 11.96
CA VAL A 147 5.41 15.74 13.07
C VAL A 147 5.79 17.22 13.19
N ILE A 148 6.01 17.87 12.05
CA ILE A 148 6.29 19.31 11.99
C ILE A 148 5.07 20.11 12.49
N ASP A 149 3.86 19.71 12.10
CA ASP A 149 2.62 20.39 12.50
C ASP A 149 2.32 20.28 14.00
N VAL A 150 2.80 19.24 14.69
CA VAL A 150 2.78 19.15 16.16
C VAL A 150 3.64 20.25 16.77
N TYR A 151 4.89 20.39 16.33
CA TYR A 151 5.79 21.43 16.85
C TYR A 151 5.27 22.84 16.54
N ARG A 152 4.73 23.04 15.34
CA ARG A 152 4.08 24.30 14.94
C ARG A 152 2.91 24.67 15.84
N ARG A 153 2.07 23.70 16.25
CA ARG A 153 0.95 23.92 17.18
C ARG A 153 1.45 24.34 18.56
N LEU A 154 2.42 23.62 19.10
CA LEU A 154 3.07 23.98 20.38
C LEU A 154 3.64 25.41 20.37
N LEU A 155 4.31 25.80 19.28
CA LEU A 155 4.83 27.16 19.15
C LEU A 155 3.72 28.22 19.08
N ARG A 156 2.60 27.95 18.39
CA ARG A 156 1.45 28.88 18.39
C ARG A 156 0.90 29.08 19.80
N ASP A 157 0.73 27.98 20.52
CA ASP A 157 0.14 28.01 21.86
C ASP A 157 1.06 28.70 22.87
N LEU A 158 2.39 28.61 22.69
CA LEU A 158 3.36 29.31 23.52
C LEU A 158 3.34 30.84 23.33
N VAL A 159 3.01 31.32 22.13
CA VAL A 159 3.02 32.75 21.79
C VAL A 159 1.63 33.39 21.83
N ALA A 160 0.58 32.62 22.09
CA ALA A 160 -0.81 33.07 22.23
C ALA A 160 -1.10 33.54 23.67
#